data_AF-A0A535I819-F1
#
_entry.id   AF-A0A535I819-F1
#
_cell.length_a   1.000
_cell.length_b   1.000
_cell.length_c   1.000
_cell.angle_alpha   90.00
_cell.angle_beta   90.00
_cell.angle_gamma   90.00
#
_symmetry.space_group_name_H-M   'P 1'
#
loop_
_entity.id
_entity.type
_entity.pdbx_description
1 polymer ?
#
loop_
_entity_poly.entity_id
_entity_poly.type
_entity_poly.pdbx_seq_one_letter_code
_entity_poly.pdbx_strand_id
1 'polypeptide(L)'
;MMKRSTLVLLAILLVAAALRFYRLEAQSLWSDEGASVVQATRDLPAIVENAARDIHPPLYYILLHFWVMPFGTSEPGVRSLSAALGVALVLMCFLLGRQLWDEPTGLLGAALAATTAGRAVRVRDAEGTGNRGQATT
;
A
#
# COMPACT_ATOMS: atom_id res chain seq x y z
N MET A 1 -8.64 30.56 -12.44
CA MET A 1 -9.50 30.17 -11.30
C MET A 1 -9.66 28.66 -11.31
N MET A 2 -9.37 27.98 -10.19
CA MET A 2 -9.62 26.54 -10.07
C MET A 2 -11.12 26.26 -10.05
N LYS A 3 -11.56 25.19 -10.72
CA LYS A 3 -12.97 24.76 -10.68
C LYS A 3 -13.29 24.21 -9.28
N ARG A 4 -14.55 24.38 -8.84
CA ARG A 4 -15.03 23.86 -7.53
C ARG A 4 -14.80 22.35 -7.41
N SER A 5 -15.05 21.60 -8.47
CA SER A 5 -14.82 20.15 -8.52
C SER A 5 -13.35 19.76 -8.33
N THR A 6 -12.41 20.54 -8.86
CA THR A 6 -10.98 20.34 -8.64
C THR A 6 -10.62 20.50 -7.16
N LEU A 7 -11.17 21.51 -6.48
CA LEU A 7 -10.97 21.70 -5.04
C LEU A 7 -11.51 20.53 -4.24
N VAL A 8 -12.69 20.02 -4.59
CA VAL A 8 -13.30 18.84 -3.93
C VAL A 8 -12.44 17.60 -4.14
N LEU A 9 -11.98 17.34 -5.37
CA LEU A 9 -11.09 16.21 -5.65
C LEU A 9 -9.78 16.30 -4.86
N LEU A 10 -9.17 17.49 -4.82
CA LEU A 10 -7.95 17.71 -4.03
C LEU A 10 -8.18 17.45 -2.55
N ALA A 11 -9.31 17.88 -2.00
CA ALA A 11 -9.68 17.58 -0.61
C ALA A 11 -9.84 16.07 -0.38
N ILE A 12 -10.50 15.35 -1.31
CA ILE A 12 -10.66 13.88 -1.23
C ILE A 12 -9.29 13.19 -1.26
N LEU A 13 -8.40 13.58 -2.17
CA LEU A 13 -7.05 13.01 -2.27
C LEU A 13 -6.22 13.31 -1.02
N LEU A 14 -6.33 14.51 -0.45
CA LEU A 14 -5.65 14.88 0.78
C LEU A 14 -6.14 14.06 1.98
N VAL A 15 -7.46 13.87 2.11
CA VAL A 15 -8.04 13.00 3.14
C VAL A 15 -7.61 11.54 2.92
N ALA A 16 -7.63 11.05 1.68
CA ALA A 16 -7.19 9.70 1.35
C ALA A 16 -5.71 9.47 1.69
N ALA A 17 -4.86 10.44 1.41
CA ALA A 17 -3.45 10.42 1.76
C ALA A 17 -3.28 10.49 3.28
N ALA A 18 -3.93 11.43 3.97
CA ALA A 18 -3.87 11.53 5.42
C ALA A 18 -4.25 10.20 6.07
N LEU A 19 -5.36 9.57 5.66
CA LEU A 19 -5.79 8.27 6.20
C LEU A 19 -4.80 7.12 5.92
N ARG A 20 -4.16 7.10 4.75
CA ARG A 20 -3.24 6.01 4.34
C ARG A 20 -1.83 6.15 4.90
N PHE A 21 -1.39 7.39 5.10
CA PHE A 21 -0.07 7.69 5.67
C PHE A 21 -0.12 7.83 7.20
N TYR A 22 -1.32 7.99 7.79
CA TYR A 22 -1.48 8.03 9.24
C TYR A 22 -1.12 6.65 9.85
N ARG A 23 -0.07 6.64 10.67
CA ARG A 23 0.42 5.48 11.44
C ARG A 23 1.02 4.33 10.63
N LEU A 24 1.71 4.61 9.53
CA LEU A 24 2.48 3.60 8.77
C LEU A 24 3.49 2.81 9.64
N GLU A 25 3.99 3.42 10.71
CA GLU A 25 4.99 2.86 11.64
C GLU A 25 4.38 2.10 12.82
N ALA A 26 3.05 2.02 12.95
CA ALA A 26 2.43 1.48 14.17
C ALA A 26 2.53 -0.05 14.32
N GLN A 27 3.07 -0.76 13.33
CA GLN A 27 3.18 -2.22 13.35
C GLN A 27 4.51 -2.66 12.75
N SER A 28 5.16 -3.65 13.36
CA SER A 28 6.32 -4.31 12.75
C SER A 28 5.93 -4.97 11.41
N LEU A 29 6.92 -5.15 10.53
CA LEU A 29 6.71 -5.91 9.29
C LEU A 29 6.25 -7.34 9.60
N TRP A 30 5.20 -7.79 8.91
CA TRP A 30 4.82 -9.19 8.92
C TRP A 30 5.81 -10.03 8.09
N SER A 31 5.84 -11.35 8.32
CA SER A 31 6.81 -12.25 7.68
C SER A 31 6.73 -12.23 6.14
N ASP A 32 5.54 -12.00 5.58
CA ASP A 32 5.27 -11.88 4.15
C ASP A 32 5.70 -10.51 3.59
N GLU A 33 5.52 -9.43 4.37
CA GLU A 33 6.05 -8.10 4.03
C GLU A 33 7.59 -8.12 4.01
N GLY A 34 8.22 -8.77 5.00
CA GLY A 34 9.68 -8.91 5.06
C GLY A 34 10.26 -9.70 3.88
N ALA A 35 9.61 -10.81 3.50
CA ALA A 35 10.00 -11.58 2.30
C ALA A 35 9.94 -10.72 1.03
N SER A 36 8.97 -9.82 0.94
CA SER A 36 8.82 -8.91 -0.19
C SER A 36 9.94 -7.88 -0.28
N VAL A 37 10.42 -7.37 0.87
CA VAL A 37 11.57 -6.45 0.92
C VAL A 37 12.85 -7.16 0.49
N VAL A 38 13.08 -8.38 0.98
CA VAL A 38 14.26 -9.19 0.61
C VAL A 38 14.27 -9.49 -0.89
N GLN A 39 13.11 -9.73 -1.50
CA GLN A 39 13.03 -9.88 -2.95
C GLN A 39 13.32 -8.57 -3.69
N ALA A 40 12.78 -7.45 -3.22
CA ALA A 40 12.94 -6.16 -3.88
C ALA A 40 14.38 -5.60 -3.82
N THR A 41 15.22 -6.04 -2.89
CA THR A 41 16.64 -5.63 -2.82
C THR A 41 17.56 -6.47 -3.71
N ARG A 42 17.05 -7.50 -4.40
CA ARG A 42 17.84 -8.27 -5.38
C ARG A 42 18.00 -7.52 -6.71
N ASP A 43 18.95 -7.97 -7.52
CA ASP A 43 19.13 -7.45 -8.88
C ASP A 43 17.89 -7.72 -9.74
N LEU A 44 17.55 -6.79 -10.64
CA LEU A 44 16.37 -6.90 -11.51
C LEU A 44 16.26 -8.23 -12.28
N PRO A 45 17.34 -8.80 -12.87
CA PRO A 45 17.27 -10.11 -13.50
C PRO A 45 16.90 -11.22 -12.51
N ALA A 46 17.41 -11.16 -11.29
CA ALA A 46 17.09 -12.11 -10.24
C ALA A 46 15.65 -11.94 -9.72
N ILE A 47 15.10 -10.73 -9.72
CA ILE A 47 13.68 -10.50 -9.40
C ILE A 47 12.78 -11.19 -10.44
N VAL A 48 13.07 -10.98 -11.72
CA VAL A 48 12.28 -11.57 -12.82
C VAL A 48 12.43 -13.08 -12.87
N GLU A 49 13.65 -13.61 -12.69
CA GLU A 49 13.89 -15.06 -12.69
C GLU A 49 13.23 -15.74 -11.48
N ASN A 50 13.30 -15.14 -10.30
CA ASN A 50 12.62 -15.67 -9.11
C ASN A 50 11.11 -15.59 -9.25
N ALA A 51 10.56 -14.48 -9.78
CA ALA A 51 9.14 -14.35 -10.02
C ALA A 51 8.62 -15.32 -11.10
N ALA A 52 9.46 -15.71 -12.06
CA ALA A 52 9.12 -16.76 -13.03
C ALA A 52 9.04 -18.16 -12.40
N ARG A 53 9.61 -18.34 -11.20
CA ARG A 53 9.58 -19.58 -10.41
C ARG A 53 8.67 -19.48 -9.18
N ASP A 54 8.06 -18.33 -8.93
CA ASP A 54 7.17 -18.03 -7.82
C ASP A 54 5.73 -17.87 -8.34
N ILE A 55 4.76 -17.99 -7.44
CA ILE A 55 3.34 -17.73 -7.72
C ILE A 55 3.07 -16.22 -7.79
N HIS A 56 3.94 -15.40 -7.19
CA HIS A 56 3.76 -13.95 -7.09
C HIS A 56 4.28 -13.22 -8.34
N PRO A 57 3.41 -12.46 -9.06
CA PRO A 57 3.82 -11.73 -10.24
C PRO A 57 4.86 -10.64 -9.92
N PRO A 58 5.86 -10.42 -10.81
CA PRO A 58 7.04 -9.61 -10.51
C PRO A 58 6.76 -8.12 -10.33
N LEU A 59 5.61 -7.64 -10.80
CA LEU A 59 5.31 -6.22 -10.91
C LEU A 59 5.46 -5.48 -9.56
N TYR A 60 4.98 -6.08 -8.48
CA TYR A 60 5.08 -5.47 -7.15
C TYR A 60 6.54 -5.35 -6.69
N TYR A 61 7.36 -6.39 -6.87
CA TYR A 61 8.77 -6.36 -6.48
C TYR A 61 9.60 -5.39 -7.32
N ILE A 62 9.28 -5.26 -8.61
CA ILE A 62 9.93 -4.28 -9.49
C ILE A 62 9.57 -2.86 -9.04
N LEU A 63 8.29 -2.58 -8.79
CA LEU A 63 7.86 -1.27 -8.28
C LEU A 63 8.52 -0.96 -6.92
N LEU A 64 8.58 -1.96 -6.04
CA LEU A 64 9.22 -1.81 -4.73
C LEU A 64 10.73 -1.56 -4.86
N HIS A 65 11.43 -2.25 -5.77
CA HIS A 65 12.85 -2.06 -6.05
C HIS A 65 13.16 -0.59 -6.41
N PHE A 66 12.36 0.01 -7.29
CA PHE A 66 12.54 1.43 -7.63
C PHE A 66 12.11 2.37 -6.50
N TRP A 67 11.15 1.97 -5.67
CA TRP A 67 10.64 2.79 -4.58
C TRP A 67 11.57 2.86 -3.37
N VAL A 68 12.25 1.76 -3.03
CA VAL A 68 13.20 1.75 -1.90
C VAL A 68 14.47 2.55 -2.17
N MET A 69 14.80 2.88 -3.42
CA MET A 69 15.95 3.74 -3.74
C MET A 69 15.84 5.14 -3.11
N PRO A 70 14.74 5.90 -3.29
CA PRO A 70 14.56 7.19 -2.62
C PRO A 70 14.01 7.10 -1.18
N PHE A 71 13.17 6.12 -0.86
CA PHE A 71 12.46 6.05 0.44
C PHE A 71 13.11 5.10 1.46
N GLY A 72 14.13 4.35 1.06
CA GLY A 72 14.80 3.36 1.88
C GLY A 72 13.99 2.07 2.10
N THR A 73 14.61 1.10 2.76
CA THR A 73 14.03 -0.20 3.10
C THR A 73 13.43 -0.24 4.50
N SER A 74 13.22 0.91 5.13
CA SER A 74 12.57 1.01 6.43
C SER A 74 11.08 0.61 6.31
N GLU A 75 10.47 0.16 7.40
CA GLU A 75 9.05 -0.20 7.42
C GLU A 75 8.13 0.90 6.84
N PRO A 76 8.26 2.19 7.21
CA PRO A 76 7.47 3.26 6.59
C PRO A 76 7.85 3.47 5.12
N GLY A 77 9.12 3.34 4.75
CA GLY A 77 9.59 3.48 3.37
C GLY A 77 8.94 2.45 2.43
N VAL A 78 8.94 1.18 2.83
CA VAL A 78 8.33 0.10 2.06
C VAL A 78 6.81 0.25 1.99
N ARG A 79 6.14 0.53 3.12
CA ARG A 79 4.68 0.67 3.17
C ARG A 79 4.16 1.92 2.48
N SER A 80 5.00 2.94 2.31
CA SER A 80 4.64 4.17 1.59
C SER A 80 4.32 3.91 0.11
N LEU A 81 4.87 2.86 -0.50
CA LEU A 81 4.49 2.45 -1.86
C LEU A 81 3.01 2.05 -1.92
N SER A 82 2.58 1.17 -1.02
CA SER A 82 1.19 0.72 -0.94
C SER A 82 0.25 1.87 -0.59
N ALA A 83 0.67 2.79 0.28
CA ALA A 83 -0.08 4.00 0.57
C ALA A 83 -0.23 4.90 -0.67
N ALA A 84 0.85 5.10 -1.44
CA ALA A 84 0.85 5.88 -2.67
C ALA A 84 -0.03 5.26 -3.76
N LEU A 85 0.07 3.96 -3.99
CA LEU A 85 -0.81 3.21 -4.90
C LEU A 85 -2.28 3.31 -4.47
N GLY A 86 -2.54 3.30 -3.16
CA GLY A 86 -3.86 3.51 -2.60
C GLY A 86 -4.44 4.90 -2.90
N VAL A 87 -3.62 5.95 -2.89
CA VAL A 87 -4.06 7.31 -3.29
C VAL A 87 -4.25 7.39 -4.80
N ALA A 88 -3.37 6.77 -5.58
CA ALA A 88 -3.50 6.69 -7.04
C ALA A 88 -4.80 5.99 -7.44
N LEU A 89 -5.21 4.93 -6.73
CA LEU A 89 -6.49 4.25 -6.94
C LEU A 89 -7.68 5.19 -6.76
N VAL A 90 -7.66 6.08 -5.75
CA VAL A 90 -8.73 7.08 -5.54
C VAL A 90 -8.84 8.02 -6.74
N LEU A 91 -7.70 8.48 -7.27
CA LEU A 91 -7.68 9.28 -8.49
C LEU A 91 -8.20 8.50 -9.70
N MET A 92 -7.83 7.23 -9.84
CA MET A 92 -8.33 6.38 -10.94
C MET A 92 -9.85 6.18 -10.86
N CYS A 93 -10.42 5.98 -9.67
CA CYS A 93 -11.87 5.93 -9.49
C CYS A 93 -12.57 7.22 -9.92
N PHE A 94 -11.98 8.39 -9.63
CA PHE A 94 -12.48 9.67 -10.13
C PHE A 94 -12.47 9.72 -11.66
N LEU A 95 -11.33 9.40 -12.27
CA LEU A 95 -11.16 9.48 -13.72
C LEU A 95 -12.12 8.52 -14.46
N LEU A 96 -12.26 7.29 -13.97
CA LEU A 96 -13.17 6.29 -14.53
C LEU A 96 -14.63 6.73 -14.38
N GLY A 97 -15.05 7.16 -13.18
CA GLY A 97 -16.43 7.62 -12.96
C GLY A 97 -16.79 8.83 -13.82
N ARG A 98 -15.84 9.77 -13.97
CA ARG A 98 -16.00 10.94 -14.86
C ARG A 98 -16.05 10.57 -16.34
N GLN A 99 -15.29 9.55 -16.76
CA GLN A 99 -15.23 9.12 -18.15
C GLN A 99 -16.47 8.32 -18.57
N LEU A 100 -17.02 7.50 -17.68
CA LEU A 100 -18.15 6.64 -17.96
C LEU A 100 -19.51 7.34 -17.79
N TRP A 101 -19.59 8.30 -16.86
CA TRP A 101 -20.81 9.04 -16.57
C TRP A 101 -20.54 10.55 -16.55
N ASP A 102 -20.31 11.12 -15.36
CA ASP A 102 -20.18 12.55 -15.15
C ASP A 102 -19.25 12.88 -13.98
N GLU A 103 -18.93 14.16 -13.84
CA GLU A 103 -18.02 14.66 -12.82
C GLU A 103 -18.51 14.41 -11.37
N PRO A 104 -19.80 14.62 -11.01
CA PRO A 104 -20.34 14.21 -9.71
C PRO A 104 -20.15 12.72 -9.40
N THR A 105 -20.42 11.84 -10.37
CA THR A 105 -20.26 10.39 -10.24
C THR A 105 -18.80 10.02 -10.01
N GLY A 106 -17.88 10.66 -10.72
CA GLY A 106 -16.44 10.54 -10.46
C GLY A 106 -16.07 10.95 -9.04
N LEU A 107 -16.57 12.08 -8.54
CA LEU A 107 -16.29 12.54 -7.17
C LEU A 107 -16.85 11.59 -6.12
N LEU A 108 -18.04 11.04 -6.33
CA LEU A 108 -18.64 10.03 -5.45
C LEU A 108 -17.79 8.75 -5.42
N GLY A 109 -17.37 8.26 -6.58
CA GLY A 109 -16.50 7.08 -6.68
C GLY A 109 -15.17 7.28 -5.94
N ALA A 110 -14.56 8.46 -6.07
CA ALA A 110 -13.35 8.82 -5.34
C ALA A 110 -13.57 8.88 -3.81
N ALA A 111 -14.66 9.50 -3.36
CA ALA A 111 -15.00 9.59 -1.95
C ALA A 111 -15.21 8.20 -1.31
N LEU A 112 -15.90 7.30 -2.03
CA LEU A 112 -16.08 5.91 -1.59
C LEU A 112 -14.73 5.18 -1.51
N ALA A 113 -13.89 5.26 -2.55
CA ALA A 113 -12.56 4.65 -2.56
C ALA A 113 -11.61 5.21 -1.49
N ALA A 114 -11.78 6.47 -1.09
CA ALA A 114 -10.99 7.07 -0.03
C ALA A 114 -11.26 6.42 1.33
N THR A 115 -12.52 6.06 1.61
CA THR A 115 -12.97 5.58 2.93
C THR A 115 -12.86 4.06 3.13
N THR A 116 -12.94 3.27 2.05
CA THR A 116 -12.81 1.80 2.14
C THR A 116 -11.45 1.35 2.67
N ALA A 117 -10.37 2.08 2.37
CA ALA A 117 -9.03 1.74 2.82
C ALA A 117 -8.81 1.90 4.33
N GLY A 118 -9.59 2.74 5.02
CA GLY A 118 -9.45 2.96 6.48
C GLY A 118 -10.00 1.83 7.35
N ARG A 119 -10.68 0.83 6.77
CA ARG A 119 -11.36 -0.25 7.49
C ARG A 119 -10.53 -1.53 7.64
N ALA A 120 -9.21 -1.46 7.54
CA ALA A 120 -8.35 -2.58 7.94
C ALA A 120 -8.39 -2.73 9.48
N VAL A 121 -9.49 -3.28 9.99
CA VAL A 121 -9.60 -3.80 11.35
C VAL A 121 -8.61 -4.94 11.45
N ARG A 122 -7.44 -4.68 12.05
CA ARG A 122 -6.49 -5.72 12.41
C ARG A 122 -6.85 -6.27 13.77
N VAL A 123 -7.14 -7.57 13.79
CA VAL A 123 -7.35 -8.37 15.00
C VAL A 123 -5.99 -8.63 15.66
N ARG A 124 -6.03 -8.61 16.99
CA ARG A 124 -4.97 -8.51 18.01
C ARG A 124 -3.80 -9.49 17.87
N ASP A 125 -2.66 -8.99 18.36
CA ASP A 125 -1.53 -9.74 18.89
C ASP A 125 -1.97 -10.76 19.96
N ALA A 126 -1.62 -12.03 19.74
CA ALA A 126 -1.35 -13.14 20.67
C ALA A 126 -1.30 -14.40 19.78
N GLU A 127 -0.22 -15.16 19.65
CA GLU A 127 0.42 -15.94 20.71
C GLU A 127 1.90 -16.17 20.40
N GLY A 128 2.77 -15.89 21.37
CA GLY A 128 4.20 -16.20 21.28
C GLY A 128 4.95 -16.08 22.61
N THR A 129 4.24 -16.05 23.74
CA THR A 129 4.81 -16.20 25.07
C THR A 129 4.29 -17.50 25.67
N GLY A 130 4.97 -18.61 25.44
CA GLY A 130 4.56 -19.86 26.07
C GLY A 130 5.16 -21.15 25.57
N ASN A 131 6.48 -21.25 25.32
CA ASN A 131 7.15 -22.54 25.48
C ASN A 131 8.69 -22.42 25.67
N ARG A 132 9.13 -21.83 26.79
CA ARG A 132 10.44 -22.16 27.38
C ARG A 132 10.19 -23.21 28.45
N GLY A 133 9.94 -24.43 28.01
CA GLY A 133 9.60 -25.55 28.88
C GLY A 133 9.88 -26.87 28.20
N GLN A 134 11.12 -27.07 27.72
CA GLN A 134 11.66 -28.39 27.37
C GLN A 134 13.19 -28.29 27.18
N ALA A 135 13.89 -28.41 28.30
CA ALA A 135 15.28 -28.89 28.34
C ALA A 135 15.36 -29.93 29.46
N THR A 136 14.78 -31.10 29.18
CA THR A 136 15.09 -32.36 29.87
C THR A 136 16.14 -33.06 29.04
N THR A 137 17.38 -33.09 29.54
CA THR A 137 18.29 -34.25 29.75
C THR A 137 19.70 -33.74 29.96
#